data_AF-A0A9P6D107-F1
#
_entry.id   AF-A0A9P6D107-F1
#
_cell.length_a   1.000
_cell.length_b   1.000
_cell.length_c   1.000
_cell.angle_alpha   90.00
_cell.angle_beta   90.00
_cell.angle_gamma   90.00
#
_symmetry.space_group_name_H-M   'P 1'
#
loop_
_entity.id
_entity.type
_entity.pdbx_description
1 polymer ?
#
loop_
_entity_poly.entity_id
_entity_poly.type
_entity_poly.pdbx_seq_one_letter_code
_entity_poly.pdbx_strand_id
1 'polypeptide(L)'
;NPKITIYRISTPASDVDVEKYTRIRLDALRTNPEAFSSTYARDVHLTHEDWRGRVNTPGRTTLAAHRKGASIDAIGDEEEWIGTLSVLHPMMLHEKRGDLPSLPHLAAAVKEGNVERFLLVGMWVHPSVRGMGVGGMLIENAVDVVRESPSEHSDGKEKAKIVFLDVCSANENARKLYRKAGFVE
;
A
#
# COMPACT_ATOMS: atom_id res chain seq x y z
N ASN A 1 21.05 -3.39 14.80
CA ASN A 1 19.97 -3.61 13.81
C ASN A 1 19.82 -2.39 12.93
N PRO A 2 19.72 -2.56 11.61
CA PRO A 2 19.47 -1.44 10.71
C PRO A 2 18.10 -0.83 11.00
N LYS A 3 18.03 0.49 11.02
CA LYS A 3 16.80 1.23 11.31
C LYS A 3 15.91 1.21 10.07
N ILE A 4 14.72 0.62 10.20
CA ILE A 4 13.68 0.63 9.18
C ILE A 4 12.74 1.78 9.49
N THR A 5 12.33 2.49 8.44
CA THR A 5 11.53 3.71 8.52
C THR A 5 10.54 3.71 7.36
N ILE A 6 9.37 4.34 7.53
CA ILE A 6 8.33 4.41 6.49
C ILE A 6 8.31 5.82 5.91
N TYR A 7 8.36 5.90 4.58
CA TYR A 7 8.35 7.12 3.81
C TYR A 7 7.07 7.17 2.97
N ARG A 8 6.32 8.27 3.05
CA ARG A 8 5.18 8.55 2.16
C ARG A 8 5.72 9.28 0.94
N ILE A 9 5.57 8.68 -0.24
CA ILE A 9 6.00 9.28 -1.50
C ILE A 9 5.19 10.57 -1.72
N SER A 10 5.87 11.65 -2.11
CA SER A 10 5.22 12.92 -2.41
C SER A 10 4.30 12.80 -3.63
N THR A 11 3.34 13.70 -3.75
CA THR A 11 2.51 13.83 -4.96
C THR A 11 2.53 15.31 -5.38
N PRO A 12 3.20 15.67 -6.49
CA PRO A 12 3.90 14.78 -7.41
C PRO A 12 5.16 14.13 -6.80
N ALA A 13 5.46 12.90 -7.23
CA ALA A 13 6.66 12.16 -6.87
C ALA A 13 7.91 12.73 -7.56
N SER A 14 9.04 12.72 -6.86
CA SER A 14 10.34 13.07 -7.46
C SER A 14 10.82 12.00 -8.44
N ASP A 15 11.75 12.33 -9.34
CA ASP A 15 12.30 11.35 -10.28
C ASP A 15 13.00 10.20 -9.58
N VAL A 16 13.69 10.48 -8.48
CA VAL A 16 14.32 9.47 -7.63
C VAL A 16 13.28 8.52 -7.03
N ASP A 17 12.13 9.04 -6.57
CA ASP A 17 11.06 8.19 -6.04
C ASP A 17 10.40 7.35 -7.13
N VAL A 18 10.24 7.90 -8.34
CA VAL A 18 9.71 7.15 -9.50
C VAL A 18 10.64 6.00 -9.86
N GLU A 19 11.97 6.22 -9.89
CA GLU A 19 12.96 5.17 -10.14
C GLU A 19 12.92 4.09 -9.06
N LYS A 20 12.90 4.48 -7.78
CA LYS A 20 12.84 3.54 -6.64
C LYS A 20 11.52 2.75 -6.63
N TYR A 21 10.40 3.40 -6.91
CA TYR A 21 9.09 2.76 -7.06
C TYR A 21 9.09 1.76 -8.22
N THR A 22 9.67 2.13 -9.36
CA THR A 22 9.80 1.25 -10.52
C THR A 22 10.56 -0.02 -10.16
N ARG A 23 11.74 0.12 -9.55
CA ARG A 23 12.58 -1.01 -9.14
C ARG A 23 11.84 -1.97 -8.21
N ILE A 24 11.28 -1.45 -7.12
CA ILE A 24 10.61 -2.31 -6.14
C ILE A 24 9.34 -2.98 -6.69
N ARG A 25 8.60 -2.30 -7.59
CA ARG A 25 7.44 -2.91 -8.26
C ARG A 25 7.85 -4.01 -9.21
N LEU A 26 8.92 -3.84 -9.98
CA LEU A 26 9.44 -4.88 -10.86
C LEU A 26 9.97 -6.07 -10.06
N ASP A 27 10.65 -5.85 -8.95
CA ASP A 27 11.13 -6.94 -8.07
C ASP A 27 9.97 -7.70 -7.43
N ALA A 28 8.91 -7.01 -7.02
CA ALA A 28 7.70 -7.63 -6.53
C ALA A 28 7.04 -8.52 -7.61
N LEU A 29 6.95 -8.04 -8.85
CA LEU A 29 6.41 -8.80 -9.99
C LEU A 29 7.28 -9.98 -10.41
N ARG A 30 8.60 -9.93 -10.20
CA ARG A 30 9.51 -11.06 -10.44
C ARG A 30 9.38 -12.13 -9.36
N THR A 31 9.31 -11.71 -8.10
CA THR A 31 9.41 -12.62 -6.94
C THR A 31 8.08 -13.22 -6.51
N ASN A 32 6.97 -12.50 -6.74
CA ASN A 32 5.63 -12.89 -6.34
C ASN A 32 4.58 -12.50 -7.40
N PRO A 33 4.72 -12.94 -8.67
CA PRO A 33 3.77 -12.58 -9.73
C PRO A 33 2.32 -12.95 -9.37
N GLU A 34 2.10 -14.03 -8.63
CA GLU A 34 0.80 -14.50 -8.18
C GLU A 34 0.06 -13.54 -7.24
N ALA A 35 0.79 -12.59 -6.63
CA ALA A 35 0.23 -11.62 -5.68
C ALA A 35 -0.23 -10.31 -6.37
N PHE A 36 -0.06 -10.18 -7.68
CA PHE A 36 -0.37 -8.95 -8.42
C PHE A 36 -1.24 -9.22 -9.64
N SER A 37 -2.07 -8.24 -9.99
CA SER A 37 -2.88 -8.25 -11.22
C SER A 37 -2.11 -7.85 -12.49
N SER A 38 -0.80 -7.59 -12.36
CA SER A 38 0.11 -7.24 -13.45
C SER A 38 1.23 -8.27 -13.54
N THR A 39 2.06 -8.21 -14.57
CA THR A 39 3.19 -9.12 -14.76
C THR A 39 4.49 -8.36 -15.03
N TYR A 40 5.63 -8.95 -14.67
CA TYR A 40 6.94 -8.37 -14.96
C TYR A 40 7.14 -8.15 -16.46
N ALA A 41 6.77 -9.15 -17.29
CA ALA A 41 6.91 -9.08 -18.75
C ALA A 41 6.14 -7.90 -19.36
N ARG A 42 5.00 -7.52 -18.77
CA ARG A 42 4.25 -6.32 -19.20
C ARG A 42 4.93 -5.05 -18.71
N ASP A 43 5.22 -4.99 -17.42
CA ASP A 43 5.56 -3.73 -16.77
C ASP A 43 7.02 -3.30 -16.97
N VAL A 44 7.93 -4.21 -17.36
CA VAL A 44 9.34 -3.88 -17.64
C VAL A 44 9.52 -2.95 -18.85
N HIS A 45 8.55 -2.93 -19.76
CA HIS A 45 8.60 -2.10 -20.97
C HIS A 45 8.00 -0.69 -20.77
N LEU A 46 7.47 -0.41 -19.58
CA LEU A 46 6.91 0.89 -19.26
C LEU A 46 8.01 1.94 -19.15
N THR A 47 7.72 3.13 -19.65
CA THR A 47 8.61 4.28 -19.58
C THR A 47 8.61 4.88 -18.18
N HIS A 48 9.61 5.72 -17.89
CA HIS A 48 9.64 6.51 -16.65
C HIS A 48 8.38 7.37 -16.48
N GLU A 49 7.82 7.90 -17.56
CA GLU A 49 6.58 8.69 -17.51
C GLU A 49 5.36 7.83 -17.15
N ASP A 50 5.28 6.59 -17.66
CA ASP A 50 4.22 5.66 -17.27
C ASP A 50 4.28 5.35 -15.76
N TRP A 51 5.49 5.14 -15.22
CA TRP A 51 5.69 4.93 -13.79
C TRP A 51 5.37 6.17 -12.96
N ARG A 52 5.75 7.36 -13.45
CA ARG A 52 5.40 8.66 -12.86
C ARG A 52 3.88 8.82 -12.80
N GLY A 53 3.15 8.51 -13.86
CA GLY A 53 1.69 8.55 -13.88
C GLY A 53 1.04 7.55 -12.91
N ARG A 54 1.61 6.35 -12.78
CA ARG A 54 1.12 5.32 -11.84
C ARG A 54 1.29 5.71 -10.38
N VAL A 55 2.44 6.25 -9.98
CA VAL A 55 2.66 6.65 -8.57
C VAL A 55 1.86 7.91 -8.21
N ASN A 56 1.65 8.80 -9.18
CA ASN A 56 0.90 10.05 -9.03
C ASN A 56 -0.60 9.94 -9.35
N THR A 57 -1.15 8.72 -9.47
CA THR A 57 -2.58 8.55 -9.76
C THR A 57 -3.42 9.27 -8.68
N PRO A 58 -4.35 10.19 -9.05
CA PRO A 58 -5.20 10.86 -8.08
C PRO A 58 -5.95 9.87 -7.19
N GLY A 59 -6.00 10.14 -5.88
CA GLY A 59 -6.61 9.21 -4.93
C GLY A 59 -5.76 7.98 -4.59
N ARG A 60 -4.46 7.99 -4.89
CA ARG A 60 -3.50 7.00 -4.41
C ARG A 60 -2.48 7.66 -3.48
N THR A 61 -2.27 7.09 -2.31
CA THR A 61 -1.08 7.36 -1.48
C THR A 61 -0.18 6.13 -1.50
N THR A 62 1.10 6.28 -1.82
CA THR A 62 2.06 5.17 -1.80
C THR A 62 3.09 5.36 -0.69
N LEU A 63 3.31 4.29 0.06
CA LEU A 63 4.29 4.20 1.14
C LEU A 63 5.44 3.29 0.69
N ALA A 64 6.64 3.62 1.15
CA ALA A 64 7.84 2.83 0.99
C ALA A 64 8.50 2.59 2.35
N ALA A 65 8.90 1.36 2.61
CA ALA A 65 9.77 1.05 3.74
C ALA A 65 11.22 1.19 3.29
N HIS A 66 12.00 2.02 3.99
CA HIS A 66 13.41 2.22 3.70
C HIS A 66 14.28 1.67 4.83
N ARG A 67 15.41 1.09 4.45
CA ARG A 67 16.43 0.60 5.38
C ARG A 67 17.61 1.56 5.36
N LYS A 68 17.93 2.17 6.51
CA LYS A 68 19.14 2.99 6.62
C LYS A 68 20.34 2.11 6.97
N GLY A 69 21.27 1.97 6.03
CA GLY A 69 22.65 1.51 6.21
C GLY A 69 22.89 0.01 6.42
N ALA A 70 23.69 -0.57 5.51
CA ALA A 70 24.79 -1.47 5.83
C ALA A 70 25.69 -1.65 4.59
N SER A 71 26.34 -0.58 4.11
CA SER A 71 27.52 -0.74 3.25
C SER A 71 28.75 -0.31 4.06
N ILE A 72 29.63 -1.28 4.32
CA ILE A 72 30.98 -1.00 4.84
C ILE A 72 31.91 -0.62 3.67
N ASP A 73 31.54 -0.95 2.42
CA ASP A 73 32.44 -0.85 1.26
C ASP A 73 31.83 -0.22 -0.03
N ALA A 74 30.65 0.41 0.03
CA ALA A 74 30.08 1.08 -1.15
C ALA A 74 30.08 2.59 -0.96
N ILE A 75 30.78 3.30 -1.85
CA ILE A 75 30.68 4.75 -2.04
C ILE A 75 29.23 5.04 -2.44
N GLY A 76 28.37 5.30 -1.46
CA GLY A 76 26.96 5.60 -1.68
C GLY A 76 26.11 5.29 -0.46
N ASP A 77 25.52 6.33 0.11
CA ASP A 77 24.44 6.27 1.12
C ASP A 77 23.14 5.79 0.45
N GLU A 78 23.15 4.60 -0.16
CA GLU A 78 21.99 4.09 -0.90
C GLU A 78 20.89 3.67 0.07
N GLU A 79 19.96 4.60 0.32
CA GLU A 79 18.68 4.30 0.95
C GLU A 79 17.88 3.35 0.06
N GLU A 80 17.98 2.06 0.38
CA GLU A 80 17.27 0.99 -0.31
C GLU A 80 15.82 0.90 0.19
N TRP A 81 14.88 0.93 -0.76
CA TRP A 81 13.48 0.60 -0.49
C TRP A 81 13.33 -0.92 -0.42
N ILE A 82 12.87 -1.40 0.73
CA ILE A 82 12.75 -2.82 1.07
C ILE A 82 11.29 -3.26 1.23
N GLY A 83 10.34 -2.35 1.04
CA GLY A 83 8.92 -2.69 1.01
C GLY A 83 8.08 -1.55 0.45
N THR A 84 6.87 -1.86 0.00
CA THR A 84 5.91 -0.88 -0.51
C THR A 84 4.48 -1.30 -0.19
N LEU A 85 3.59 -0.32 -0.06
CA LEU A 85 2.15 -0.49 0.10
C LEU A 85 1.46 0.79 -0.40
N SER A 86 0.37 0.68 -1.14
CA SER A 86 -0.46 1.83 -1.51
C SER A 86 -1.84 1.76 -0.85
N VAL A 87 -2.35 2.93 -0.46
CA VAL A 87 -3.73 3.17 -0.08
C VAL A 87 -4.46 3.77 -1.26
N LEU A 88 -5.56 3.16 -1.69
CA LEU A 88 -6.52 3.76 -2.62
C LEU A 88 -7.63 4.44 -1.81
N HIS A 89 -7.87 5.71 -2.11
CA HIS A 89 -8.87 6.57 -1.47
C HIS A 89 -10.26 6.35 -2.09
N PRO A 90 -11.35 6.78 -1.41
CA PRO A 90 -12.71 6.57 -1.90
C PRO A 90 -12.94 7.04 -3.33
N MET A 91 -12.31 8.16 -3.75
CA MET A 91 -12.38 8.63 -5.13
C MET A 91 -11.95 7.62 -6.21
N MET A 92 -11.07 6.68 -5.86
CA MET A 92 -10.60 5.62 -6.75
C MET A 92 -11.47 4.36 -6.73
N LEU A 93 -12.43 4.28 -5.82
CA LEU A 93 -13.26 3.10 -5.57
C LEU A 93 -14.74 3.33 -5.92
N HIS A 94 -15.06 4.40 -6.64
CA HIS A 94 -16.44 4.81 -6.96
C HIS A 94 -17.26 3.76 -7.73
N GLU A 95 -16.64 2.72 -8.29
CA GLU A 95 -17.35 1.54 -8.76
C GLU A 95 -17.59 0.57 -7.60
N LYS A 96 -18.87 0.32 -7.29
CA LYS A 96 -19.36 -0.55 -6.20
C LYS A 96 -18.53 -1.82 -6.06
N ARG A 97 -17.55 -1.82 -5.15
CA ARG A 97 -16.88 -3.03 -4.71
C ARG A 97 -17.76 -3.75 -3.69
N GLY A 98 -18.32 -4.88 -4.13
CA GLY A 98 -18.80 -6.01 -3.32
C GLY A 98 -19.78 -5.71 -2.18
N ASP A 99 -20.36 -6.77 -1.63
CA ASP A 99 -21.02 -6.66 -0.34
C ASP A 99 -19.95 -6.48 0.75
N LEU A 100 -20.24 -5.63 1.74
CA LEU A 100 -19.40 -5.54 2.93
C LEU A 100 -19.60 -6.79 3.78
N PRO A 101 -18.54 -7.32 4.42
CA PRO A 101 -18.72 -8.33 5.45
C PRO A 101 -19.64 -7.78 6.56
N SER A 102 -20.22 -8.66 7.36
CA SER A 102 -21.06 -8.23 8.47
C SER A 102 -20.21 -7.42 9.46
N LEU A 103 -20.52 -6.13 9.58
CA LEU A 103 -19.89 -5.20 10.51
C LEU A 103 -20.96 -4.70 11.49
N PRO A 104 -21.32 -5.46 12.54
CA PRO A 104 -22.42 -5.11 13.43
C PRO A 104 -22.29 -3.71 14.04
N HIS A 105 -21.04 -3.32 14.36
CA HIS A 105 -20.71 -2.01 14.93
C HIS A 105 -20.83 -0.84 13.93
N LEU A 106 -20.92 -1.12 12.61
CA LEU A 106 -21.09 -0.13 11.55
C LEU A 106 -22.39 -0.32 10.75
N ALA A 107 -23.29 -1.23 11.17
CA ALA A 107 -24.46 -1.61 10.37
C ALA A 107 -25.35 -0.42 9.98
N ALA A 108 -25.56 0.53 10.89
CA ALA A 108 -26.31 1.76 10.60
C ALA A 108 -25.60 2.63 9.56
N ALA A 109 -24.31 2.92 9.77
CA ALA A 109 -23.51 3.72 8.84
C ALA A 109 -23.44 3.08 7.45
N VAL A 110 -23.30 1.76 7.37
CA VAL A 110 -23.33 1.01 6.10
C VAL A 110 -24.68 1.15 5.41
N LYS A 111 -25.79 0.94 6.14
CA LYS A 111 -27.15 1.06 5.60
C LYS A 111 -27.45 2.46 5.08
N GLU A 112 -26.91 3.48 5.74
CA GLU A 112 -27.11 4.89 5.38
C GLU A 112 -26.14 5.40 4.30
N GLY A 113 -25.17 4.59 3.87
CA GLY A 113 -24.11 5.05 2.95
C GLY A 113 -23.12 6.03 3.58
N ASN A 114 -23.08 6.09 4.92
CA ASN A 114 -22.19 6.92 5.73
C ASN A 114 -20.85 6.22 5.98
N VAL A 115 -20.34 5.54 4.94
CA VAL A 115 -19.06 4.83 4.98
C VAL A 115 -18.16 5.21 3.81
N GLU A 116 -16.87 5.35 4.09
CA GLU A 116 -15.83 5.56 3.10
C GLU A 116 -14.96 4.31 3.03
N ARG A 117 -14.73 3.83 1.81
CA ARG A 117 -13.93 2.62 1.58
C ARG A 117 -12.53 3.03 1.16
N PHE A 118 -11.55 2.37 1.75
CA PHE A 118 -10.14 2.46 1.38
C PHE A 118 -9.64 1.07 1.03
N LEU A 119 -8.69 0.96 0.11
CA LEU A 119 -8.14 -0.33 -0.30
C LEU A 119 -6.62 -0.32 -0.18
N LEU A 120 -6.07 -1.29 0.52
CA LEU A 120 -4.64 -1.57 0.53
C LEU A 120 -4.28 -2.44 -0.66
N VAL A 121 -3.35 -1.98 -1.49
CA VAL A 121 -2.86 -2.69 -2.67
C VAL A 121 -1.36 -2.59 -2.80
N GLY A 122 -0.77 -3.47 -3.61
CA GLY A 122 0.65 -3.38 -3.93
C GLY A 122 1.58 -3.72 -2.76
N MET A 123 1.06 -4.33 -1.69
CA MET A 123 1.86 -4.73 -0.53
C MET A 123 2.96 -5.71 -0.95
N TRP A 124 4.20 -5.37 -0.66
CA TRP A 124 5.33 -6.28 -0.81
C TRP A 124 6.46 -5.90 0.14
N VAL A 125 7.18 -6.91 0.62
CA VAL A 125 8.40 -6.76 1.41
C VAL A 125 9.48 -7.63 0.79
N HIS A 126 10.67 -7.05 0.63
CA HIS A 126 11.82 -7.72 0.05
C HIS A 126 12.13 -9.03 0.79
N PRO A 127 12.35 -10.16 0.09
CA PRO A 127 12.54 -11.47 0.71
C PRO A 127 13.57 -11.51 1.84
N SER A 128 14.69 -10.78 1.69
CA SER A 128 15.79 -10.74 2.67
C SER A 128 15.44 -10.11 4.02
N VAL A 129 14.31 -9.41 4.14
CA VAL A 129 13.89 -8.72 5.37
C VAL A 129 12.48 -9.13 5.82
N ARG A 130 11.92 -10.21 5.27
CA ARG A 130 10.65 -10.78 5.74
C ARG A 130 10.81 -11.32 7.16
N GLY A 131 9.71 -11.32 7.92
CA GLY A 131 9.73 -11.72 9.32
C GLY A 131 10.32 -10.67 10.28
N MET A 132 10.84 -9.55 9.78
CA MET A 132 11.41 -8.47 10.59
C MET A 132 10.41 -7.36 10.96
N GLY A 133 9.11 -7.58 10.75
CA GLY A 133 8.05 -6.62 11.12
C GLY A 133 7.74 -5.52 10.09
N VAL A 134 8.48 -5.44 8.97
CA VAL A 134 8.31 -4.39 7.93
C VAL A 134 6.88 -4.28 7.42
N GLY A 135 6.22 -5.41 7.16
CA GLY A 135 4.84 -5.42 6.68
C GLY A 135 3.85 -4.84 7.70
N GLY A 136 4.09 -5.04 9.00
CA GLY A 136 3.29 -4.43 10.06
C GLY A 136 3.45 -2.90 10.06
N MET A 137 4.69 -2.42 9.97
CA MET A 137 4.99 -0.98 9.92
C MET A 137 4.32 -0.30 8.72
N LEU A 138 4.32 -0.93 7.54
CA LEU A 138 3.62 -0.42 6.36
C LEU A 138 2.11 -0.34 6.59
N ILE A 139 1.49 -1.37 7.19
CA ILE A 139 0.04 -1.37 7.47
C ILE A 139 -0.31 -0.28 8.49
N GLU A 140 0.46 -0.14 9.56
CA GLU A 140 0.24 0.90 10.58
C GLU A 140 0.25 2.30 9.94
N ASN A 141 1.26 2.60 9.13
CA ASN A 141 1.35 3.90 8.43
C ASN A 141 0.24 4.07 7.38
N ALA A 142 -0.21 2.99 6.75
CA ALA A 142 -1.35 3.05 5.83
C ALA A 142 -2.67 3.37 6.57
N VAL A 143 -2.85 2.84 7.78
CA VAL A 143 -4.00 3.19 8.63
C VAL A 143 -3.92 4.66 9.05
N ASP A 144 -2.74 5.19 9.34
CA ASP A 144 -2.58 6.62 9.66
C ASP A 144 -2.92 7.50 8.46
N VAL A 145 -2.51 7.12 7.24
CA VAL A 145 -2.97 7.78 6.01
C VAL A 145 -4.50 7.81 5.91
N VAL A 146 -5.19 6.70 6.22
CA VAL A 146 -6.66 6.63 6.20
C VAL A 146 -7.28 7.55 7.27
N ARG A 147 -6.73 7.56 8.48
CA ARG A 147 -7.20 8.43 9.58
C ARG A 147 -7.07 9.91 9.20
N GLU A 148 -5.96 10.30 8.61
CA GLU A 148 -5.68 11.67 8.15
C GLU A 148 -6.48 12.09 6.91
N SER A 149 -7.04 11.14 6.17
CA SER A 149 -7.77 11.44 4.92
C SER A 149 -9.06 12.22 5.24
N PRO A 150 -9.29 13.39 4.63
CA PRO A 150 -10.53 14.12 4.83
C PRO A 150 -11.71 13.34 4.23
N SER A 151 -12.88 13.38 4.90
CA SER A 151 -14.09 12.82 4.31
C SER A 151 -14.55 13.65 3.09
N GLU A 152 -14.99 12.97 2.03
CA GLU A 152 -15.21 13.57 0.71
C GLU A 152 -16.57 14.33 0.58
N HIS A 153 -17.19 14.80 1.66
CA HIS A 153 -18.58 15.30 1.63
C HIS A 153 -18.81 16.68 2.27
N SER A 154 -19.84 17.36 1.74
CA SER A 154 -20.21 18.77 2.00
C SER A 154 -21.05 19.01 3.26
N ASP A 155 -21.54 17.97 3.94
CA ASP A 155 -22.37 18.09 5.14
C ASP A 155 -21.55 18.18 6.44
N GLY A 156 -20.22 18.12 6.34
CA GLY A 156 -19.28 18.29 7.46
C GLY A 156 -19.27 17.13 8.46
N LYS A 157 -19.95 16.02 8.17
CA LYS A 157 -19.98 14.84 9.05
C LYS A 157 -18.90 13.85 8.65
N GLU A 158 -18.12 13.42 9.63
CA GLU A 158 -17.13 12.37 9.43
C GLU A 158 -17.83 11.04 9.14
N LYS A 159 -17.49 10.42 8.00
CA LYS A 159 -18.00 9.10 7.63
C LYS A 159 -17.15 8.02 8.29
N ALA A 160 -17.77 6.88 8.60
CA ALA A 160 -17.00 5.75 9.09
C ALA A 160 -16.07 5.23 7.98
N LYS A 161 -14.78 5.12 8.27
CA LYS A 161 -13.77 4.67 7.31
C LYS A 161 -13.55 3.17 7.46
N ILE A 162 -13.55 2.45 6.35
CA ILE A 162 -13.34 0.99 6.32
C ILE A 162 -12.21 0.68 5.34
N VAL A 163 -11.24 -0.12 5.81
CA VAL A 163 -10.06 -0.51 5.03
C VAL A 163 -10.20 -1.96 4.56
N PHE A 164 -10.07 -2.18 3.26
CA PHE A 164 -10.11 -3.48 2.61
C PHE A 164 -8.75 -3.87 2.07
N LEU A 165 -8.59 -5.16 1.80
CA LEU A 165 -7.53 -5.70 0.97
C LEU A 165 -8.02 -7.00 0.35
N ASP A 166 -7.47 -7.33 -0.80
CA ASP A 166 -7.64 -8.63 -1.43
C ASP A 166 -6.33 -9.40 -1.26
N VAL A 167 -6.40 -10.62 -0.76
CA VAL A 167 -5.24 -11.50 -0.57
C VAL A 167 -5.52 -12.87 -1.17
N CYS A 168 -4.56 -13.42 -1.91
CA CYS A 168 -4.65 -14.79 -2.41
C CYS A 168 -4.80 -15.76 -1.23
N SER A 169 -5.79 -16.66 -1.29
CA SER A 169 -6.12 -17.59 -0.19
C SER A 169 -4.95 -18.52 0.16
N ALA A 170 -4.08 -18.84 -0.79
CA ALA A 170 -2.88 -19.63 -0.58
C ALA A 170 -1.73 -18.86 0.12
N ASN A 171 -1.83 -17.52 0.25
CA ASN A 171 -0.78 -16.70 0.86
C ASN A 171 -0.95 -16.62 2.39
N GLU A 172 -0.70 -17.76 3.05
CA GLU A 172 -0.84 -17.91 4.51
C GLU A 172 -0.02 -16.91 5.32
N ASN A 173 1.15 -16.51 4.83
CA ASN A 173 2.00 -15.52 5.50
C ASN A 173 1.35 -14.13 5.50
N ALA A 174 0.80 -13.71 4.37
CA ALA A 174 0.08 -12.44 4.29
C ALA A 174 -1.21 -12.47 5.12
N ARG A 175 -1.99 -13.56 5.06
CA ARG A 175 -3.20 -13.74 5.89
C ARG A 175 -2.89 -13.64 7.40
N LYS A 176 -1.83 -14.30 7.87
CA LYS A 176 -1.38 -14.19 9.27
C LYS A 176 -0.98 -12.76 9.65
N LEU A 177 -0.29 -12.06 8.75
CA LEU A 177 0.07 -10.65 8.95
C LEU A 177 -1.17 -9.77 9.09
N TYR A 178 -2.13 -9.87 8.16
CA TYR A 178 -3.34 -9.05 8.18
C TYR A 178 -4.21 -9.34 9.40
N ARG A 179 -4.37 -10.62 9.78
CA ARG A 179 -5.08 -10.98 11.02
C ARG A 179 -4.40 -10.40 12.26
N LYS A 180 -3.07 -10.45 12.33
CA LYS A 180 -2.30 -9.82 13.43
C LYS A 180 -2.48 -8.31 13.46
N ALA A 181 -2.68 -7.67 12.29
CA ALA A 181 -2.97 -6.24 12.18
C ALA A 181 -4.45 -5.88 12.43
N GLY A 182 -5.31 -6.86 12.74
CA GLY A 182 -6.72 -6.64 13.08
C GLY A 182 -7.71 -6.77 11.93
N PHE A 183 -7.28 -7.19 10.74
CA PHE A 183 -8.19 -7.49 9.64
C PHE A 183 -8.96 -8.79 9.90
N VAL A 184 -10.19 -8.83 9.41
CA VAL A 184 -11.09 -9.99 9.47
C VAL A 184 -11.44 -10.44 8.04
N GLU A 185 -11.66 -11.75 7.87
CA GLU A 185 -12.10 -12.37 6.61
C GLU A 185 -13.62 -12.40 6.50
#